data_AF-A0ABD0YVQ7-F1
#
_entry.id   AF-A0ABD0YVQ7-F1
#
_cell.length_a   1.000
_cell.length_b   1.000
_cell.length_c   1.000
_cell.angle_alpha   90.00
_cell.angle_beta   90.00
_cell.angle_gamma   90.00
#
_symmetry.space_group_name_H-M   'P 1'
#
loop_
_entity.id
_entity.type
_entity.pdbx_description
1 polymer ?
#
loop_
_entity_poly.entity_id
_entity_poly.type
_entity_poly.pdbx_seq_one_letter_code
_entity_poly.pdbx_strand_id
1 'polypeptide(L)'
;MGADGEPWVWVMGEHEDDKTIEQILEDEAREAARLQAQKETLQIRISVEAEWDKYLEENRKNIEKMEIGQSSQPEDIYCSADELKQMVALPNNIPHPKRDALQEISFNKPHNVLQRVAQWEKRVMEEKTSEIFKRIQKRKQEAVKEAEEAESKQEQLWREQHKKAKEAELQIREIARRAREEHRRSVQDMNLPPKPNGTIHKAEPNFGGSKPPSKDAIVEWFRTSQIGRRAGLEPNSNVIAPWFHGLITRHEAEALLNNQPVGSFLVRLSERIWGYAISYRDIDRCKHYLVDASNGHYQFLGTNQISHNTLGDLINYHGAKPITAVGGELLGHPCNRSEPLPALFQSLFIRAR
;
A
#
# COMPACT_ATOMS: atom_id res chain seq x y z
N MET A 1 1.94 -16.02 -39.84
CA MET A 1 3.30 -15.65 -40.26
C MET A 1 3.22 -14.24 -40.82
N GLY A 2 4.17 -13.38 -40.49
CA GLY A 2 4.29 -12.06 -41.13
C GLY A 2 4.61 -12.20 -42.62
N ALA A 3 4.55 -11.09 -43.36
CA ALA A 3 4.86 -11.05 -44.80
C ALA A 3 6.32 -11.46 -45.13
N ASP A 4 7.17 -11.54 -44.10
CA ASP A 4 8.57 -11.95 -44.09
C ASP A 4 8.80 -13.40 -43.62
N GLY A 5 7.74 -14.13 -43.24
CA GLY A 5 7.84 -15.51 -42.75
C GLY A 5 8.29 -15.64 -41.30
N GLU A 6 8.48 -14.53 -40.56
CA GLU A 6 8.78 -14.58 -39.13
C GLU A 6 7.50 -14.69 -38.27
N PRO A 7 7.58 -15.28 -37.06
CA PRO A 7 6.47 -15.29 -36.12
C PRO A 7 6.20 -13.87 -35.62
N TRP A 8 5.04 -13.32 -35.95
CA TRP A 8 4.54 -12.07 -35.39
C TRP A 8 4.40 -12.18 -33.86
N VAL A 9 5.15 -11.33 -33.14
CA VAL A 9 5.00 -11.14 -31.70
C VAL A 9 4.28 -9.82 -31.51
N TRP A 10 3.05 -9.89 -31.02
CA TRP A 10 2.26 -8.70 -30.68
C TRP A 10 2.70 -8.20 -29.30
N VAL A 11 3.31 -7.02 -29.26
CA VAL A 11 3.61 -6.31 -28.02
C VAL A 11 2.47 -5.33 -27.79
N MET A 12 1.68 -5.51 -26.72
CA MET A 12 0.61 -4.56 -26.39
C MET A 12 1.20 -3.15 -26.23
N GLY A 13 0.72 -2.19 -27.03
CA GLY A 13 1.15 -0.79 -27.00
C GLY A 13 1.85 -0.28 -28.26
N GLU A 14 2.02 -1.10 -29.31
CA GLU A 14 2.66 -0.69 -30.57
C GLU A 14 1.67 -0.40 -31.72
N HIS A 15 0.36 -0.66 -31.54
CA HIS A 15 -0.66 -0.31 -32.54
C HIS A 15 -1.23 1.10 -32.30
N GLU A 16 -1.54 1.85 -33.36
CA GLU A 16 -2.07 3.24 -33.26
C GLU A 16 -3.40 3.33 -32.48
N ASP A 17 -4.11 2.22 -32.33
CA ASP A 17 -5.37 2.10 -31.59
C ASP A 17 -5.20 1.46 -30.19
N ASP A 18 -3.99 1.12 -29.77
CA ASP A 18 -3.76 0.51 -28.45
C ASP A 18 -3.93 1.56 -27.35
N LYS A 19 -4.73 1.21 -26.34
CA LYS A 19 -4.88 2.05 -25.15
C LYS A 19 -3.56 2.11 -24.40
N THR A 20 -3.17 3.31 -23.95
CA THR A 20 -2.00 3.43 -23.08
C THR A 20 -2.25 2.75 -21.75
N ILE A 21 -1.17 2.36 -21.06
CA ILE A 21 -1.26 1.73 -19.73
C ILE A 21 -2.03 2.64 -18.76
N GLU A 22 -1.80 3.96 -18.86
CA GLU A 22 -2.50 4.96 -18.07
C GLU A 22 -4.00 4.98 -18.38
N GLN A 23 -4.40 4.87 -19.65
CA GLN A 23 -5.81 4.81 -20.04
C GLN A 23 -6.49 3.52 -19.56
N ILE A 24 -5.78 2.39 -19.54
CA ILE A 24 -6.28 1.12 -19.02
C ILE A 24 -6.52 1.22 -17.51
N LEU A 25 -5.56 1.78 -16.77
CA LEU A 25 -5.68 1.99 -15.32
C LEU A 25 -6.80 2.99 -14.97
N GLU A 26 -6.95 4.04 -15.77
CA GLU A 26 -8.03 5.02 -15.64
C GLU A 26 -9.41 4.38 -15.91
N ASP A 27 -9.53 3.57 -16.96
CA ASP A 27 -10.76 2.84 -17.27
C ASP A 27 -11.11 1.81 -16.17
N GLU A 28 -10.12 1.09 -15.66
CA GLU A 28 -10.27 0.15 -14.56
C GLU A 28 -10.72 0.86 -13.27
N ALA A 29 -10.10 1.98 -12.94
CA ALA A 29 -10.50 2.80 -11.80
C ALA A 29 -11.93 3.33 -11.95
N ARG A 30 -12.33 3.74 -13.16
CA ARG A 30 -13.69 4.22 -13.46
C ARG A 30 -14.74 3.12 -13.33
N GLU A 31 -14.44 1.92 -13.82
CA GLU A 31 -15.34 0.77 -13.68
C GLU A 31 -15.42 0.28 -12.23
N ALA A 32 -14.31 0.28 -11.49
CA ALA A 32 -14.31 -0.02 -10.06
C ALA A 32 -15.18 0.97 -9.27
N ALA A 33 -15.07 2.27 -9.56
CA ALA A 33 -15.90 3.31 -8.95
C ALA A 33 -17.40 3.13 -9.28
N ARG A 34 -17.73 2.79 -10.53
CA ARG A 34 -19.12 2.49 -10.94
C ARG A 34 -19.68 1.29 -10.19
N LEU A 35 -18.92 0.21 -10.12
CA LEU A 35 -19.33 -1.02 -9.44
C LEU A 35 -19.54 -0.77 -7.94
N GLN A 36 -18.67 0.03 -7.31
CA GLN A 36 -18.80 0.41 -5.92
C GLN A 36 -20.05 1.26 -5.68
N ALA A 37 -20.30 2.27 -6.52
CA ALA A 37 -21.51 3.08 -6.46
C ALA A 37 -22.80 2.24 -6.64
N GLN A 38 -22.79 1.24 -7.52
CA GLN A 38 -23.91 0.30 -7.67
C GLN A 38 -24.12 -0.54 -6.41
N LYS A 39 -23.05 -1.10 -5.84
CA LYS A 39 -23.12 -1.88 -4.59
C LYS A 39 -23.69 -1.06 -3.44
N GLU A 40 -23.21 0.17 -3.26
CA GLU A 40 -23.71 1.07 -2.22
C GLU A 40 -25.18 1.44 -2.45
N THR A 41 -25.56 1.72 -3.69
CA THR A 41 -26.96 2.01 -4.04
C THR A 41 -27.87 0.81 -3.75
N LEU A 42 -27.42 -0.41 -4.08
CA LEU A 42 -28.15 -1.64 -3.78
C LEU A 42 -28.27 -1.88 -2.27
N GLN A 43 -27.19 -1.67 -1.52
CA GLN A 43 -27.21 -1.78 -0.06
C GLN A 43 -28.21 -0.78 0.56
N ILE A 44 -28.21 0.46 0.08
CA ILE A 44 -29.19 1.47 0.51
C ILE A 44 -30.61 1.03 0.17
N ARG A 45 -30.85 0.49 -1.04
CA ARG A 45 -32.16 -0.01 -1.44
C ARG A 45 -32.63 -1.14 -0.50
N ILE A 46 -31.76 -2.12 -0.25
CA ILE A 46 -32.04 -3.24 0.67
C ILE A 46 -32.33 -2.72 2.08
N SER A 47 -31.55 -1.75 2.57
CA SER A 47 -31.78 -1.19 3.91
C SER A 47 -33.11 -0.45 3.99
N VAL A 48 -33.48 0.30 2.94
CA VAL A 48 -34.75 1.02 2.87
C VAL A 48 -35.93 0.05 2.80
N GLU A 49 -35.83 -1.01 2.00
CA GLU A 49 -36.84 -2.07 1.93
C GLU A 49 -37.01 -2.77 3.29
N ALA A 50 -35.92 -3.06 3.99
CA ALA A 50 -35.97 -3.68 5.32
C ALA A 50 -36.58 -2.74 6.39
N GLU A 51 -36.30 -1.43 6.32
CA GLU A 51 -36.95 -0.43 7.18
C GLU A 51 -38.45 -0.32 6.87
N TRP A 52 -38.80 -0.38 5.59
CA TRP A 52 -40.18 -0.37 5.11
C TRP A 52 -40.98 -1.59 5.61
N ASP A 53 -40.40 -2.79 5.54
CA ASP A 53 -41.04 -4.02 6.02
C ASP A 53 -41.27 -3.99 7.54
N LYS A 54 -40.32 -3.47 8.31
CA LYS A 54 -40.49 -3.26 9.76
C LYS A 54 -41.66 -2.32 10.05
N TYR A 55 -41.77 -1.24 9.29
CA TYR A 55 -42.86 -0.29 9.45
C TYR A 55 -44.23 -0.91 9.13
N LEU A 56 -44.30 -1.72 8.06
CA LEU A 56 -45.52 -2.47 7.71
C LEU A 56 -45.91 -3.49 8.79
N GLU A 57 -44.93 -4.19 9.36
CA GLU A 57 -45.13 -5.13 10.46
C GLU A 57 -45.68 -4.45 11.72
N GLU A 58 -45.10 -3.30 12.08
CA GLU A 58 -45.55 -2.50 13.22
C GLU A 58 -46.97 -1.98 13.01
N ASN A 59 -47.29 -1.49 11.81
CA ASN A 59 -48.65 -1.06 11.47
C ASN A 59 -49.65 -2.21 11.54
N ARG A 60 -49.30 -3.40 11.03
CA ARG A 60 -50.16 -4.60 11.13
C ARG A 60 -50.44 -4.97 12.60
N LYS A 61 -49.41 -4.99 13.43
CA LYS A 61 -49.56 -5.26 14.88
C LYS A 61 -50.41 -4.20 15.58
N ASN A 62 -50.33 -2.94 15.16
CA ASN A 62 -51.17 -1.88 15.70
C ASN A 62 -52.63 -2.05 15.31
N ILE A 63 -52.91 -2.51 14.08
CA ILE A 63 -54.27 -2.84 13.61
C ILE A 63 -54.83 -4.03 14.42
N GLU A 64 -54.08 -5.12 14.54
CA GLU A 64 -54.49 -6.30 15.31
C GLU A 64 -54.76 -5.95 16.79
N LYS A 65 -53.94 -5.08 17.40
CA LYS A 65 -54.17 -4.58 18.76
C LYS A 65 -55.45 -3.75 18.88
N MET A 66 -55.80 -2.96 17.86
CA MET A 66 -57.07 -2.22 17.83
C MET A 66 -58.27 -3.17 17.68
N GLU A 67 -58.14 -4.25 16.91
CA GLU A 67 -59.20 -5.25 16.71
C GLU A 67 -59.44 -6.12 17.96
N ILE A 68 -58.39 -6.52 18.67
CA ILE A 68 -58.48 -7.27 19.93
C ILE A 68 -59.17 -6.46 21.04
N GLY A 69 -59.05 -5.12 21.00
CA GLY A 69 -59.75 -4.22 21.93
C GLY A 69 -61.27 -4.10 21.72
N GLN A 70 -61.81 -4.57 20.59
CA GLN A 70 -63.25 -4.54 20.29
C GLN A 70 -63.96 -5.88 20.50
N SER A 71 -63.25 -6.97 20.82
CA SER A 71 -63.87 -8.28 21.08
C SER A 71 -64.09 -8.49 22.58
N SER A 72 -65.16 -7.89 23.11
CA SER A 72 -65.76 -8.29 24.39
C SER A 72 -67.26 -7.95 24.37
N GLN A 73 -68.05 -9.02 24.51
CA GLN A 73 -69.53 -9.14 24.52
C GLN A 73 -70.21 -9.42 23.16
N PRO A 74 -70.79 -10.63 22.98
CA PRO A 74 -71.98 -10.82 22.17
C PRO A 74 -73.20 -10.68 23.11
N GLU A 75 -73.86 -9.52 23.10
CA GLU A 75 -75.23 -9.42 23.63
C GLU A 75 -76.21 -9.65 22.48
N ASP A 76 -77.10 -10.63 22.66
CA ASP A 76 -78.21 -10.93 21.78
C ASP A 76 -79.16 -9.73 21.70
N ILE A 77 -79.16 -9.00 20.58
CA ILE A 77 -80.18 -7.98 20.28
C ILE A 77 -81.19 -8.59 19.31
N TYR A 78 -82.04 -9.48 19.83
CA TYR A 78 -83.35 -9.75 19.26
C TYR A 78 -84.39 -8.98 20.08
N CYS A 79 -84.59 -7.70 19.76
CA CYS A 79 -85.74 -6.96 20.29
C CYS A 79 -86.99 -7.35 19.51
N SER A 80 -88.01 -7.84 20.22
CA SER A 80 -89.31 -8.14 19.64
C SER A 80 -89.99 -6.85 19.15
N ALA A 81 -90.75 -6.94 18.05
CA ALA A 81 -91.35 -5.81 17.35
C ALA A 81 -92.32 -4.95 18.21
N ASP A 82 -92.70 -5.42 19.38
CA ASP A 82 -93.59 -4.71 20.30
C ASP A 82 -92.87 -3.66 21.18
N GLU A 83 -91.54 -3.77 21.37
CA GLU A 83 -90.75 -2.81 22.15
C GLU A 83 -90.46 -1.50 21.38
N LEU A 84 -90.42 -1.55 20.04
CA LEU A 84 -90.15 -0.39 19.20
C LEU A 84 -91.34 0.57 19.06
N LYS A 85 -92.56 0.16 19.41
CA LYS A 85 -93.76 1.03 19.32
C LYS A 85 -93.93 1.96 20.52
N GLN A 86 -93.29 1.68 21.65
CA GLN A 86 -93.45 2.51 22.86
C GLN A 86 -92.50 3.72 22.91
N MET A 87 -91.44 3.76 22.10
CA MET A 87 -90.43 4.84 22.17
C MET A 87 -90.62 5.98 21.16
N VAL A 88 -91.62 5.93 20.28
CA VAL A 88 -91.84 6.93 19.19
C VAL A 88 -92.82 8.06 19.59
N ALA A 89 -93.21 8.17 20.86
CA ALA A 89 -93.99 9.31 21.35
C ALA A 89 -93.07 10.49 21.76
N LEU A 90 -93.00 11.50 20.88
CA LEU A 90 -92.45 12.88 20.92
C LEU A 90 -92.43 13.63 22.29
N PRO A 91 -91.74 14.81 22.48
CA PRO A 91 -91.18 15.76 21.47
C PRO A 91 -89.79 16.43 21.75
N ASN A 92 -89.23 16.99 20.66
CA ASN A 92 -88.21 18.07 20.49
C ASN A 92 -87.67 18.88 21.70
N ASN A 93 -86.34 19.08 21.81
CA ASN A 93 -85.58 20.32 21.42
C ASN A 93 -84.12 20.39 22.00
N ILE A 94 -83.10 20.55 21.11
CA ILE A 94 -81.85 21.38 21.18
C ILE A 94 -80.77 21.04 22.27
N PRO A 95 -79.43 21.31 22.12
CA PRO A 95 -78.59 21.79 20.98
C PRO A 95 -77.41 20.87 20.60
N HIS A 96 -76.92 21.01 19.36
CA HIS A 96 -75.64 20.44 18.91
C HIS A 96 -74.41 21.20 19.45
N PRO A 97 -73.40 20.52 20.03
CA PRO A 97 -72.02 20.99 20.04
C PRO A 97 -71.24 20.42 18.82
N LYS A 98 -70.23 21.18 18.41
CA LYS A 98 -69.45 21.03 17.17
C LYS A 98 -68.95 19.59 16.95
N ARG A 99 -69.29 19.03 15.79
CA ARG A 99 -68.84 17.70 15.36
C ARG A 99 -67.32 17.68 15.21
N ASP A 100 -66.70 16.74 15.89
CA ASP A 100 -65.28 16.43 15.77
C ASP A 100 -65.00 15.87 14.36
N ALA A 101 -63.84 16.16 13.77
CA ALA A 101 -63.54 15.83 12.37
C ALA A 101 -63.59 14.31 12.08
N LEU A 102 -63.49 13.48 13.13
CA LEU A 102 -63.70 12.03 13.07
C LEU A 102 -65.16 11.61 12.93
N GLN A 103 -66.11 12.41 13.42
CA GLN A 103 -67.54 12.07 13.38
C GLN A 103 -68.18 12.33 12.01
N GLU A 104 -67.58 13.21 11.19
CA GLU A 104 -68.03 13.45 9.81
C GLU A 104 -67.66 12.33 8.83
N ILE A 105 -66.68 11.48 9.18
CA ILE A 105 -66.27 10.34 8.35
C ILE A 105 -67.34 9.24 8.38
N SER A 106 -68.12 9.15 9.47
CA SER A 106 -69.09 8.09 9.71
C SER A 106 -70.43 8.27 9.00
N PHE A 107 -70.75 9.47 8.48
CA PHE A 107 -72.08 9.77 7.92
C PHE A 107 -72.14 9.81 6.39
N ASN A 108 -71.03 9.57 5.67
CA ASN A 108 -71.02 9.58 4.21
C ASN A 108 -70.61 8.22 3.63
N LYS A 109 -71.29 7.86 2.53
CA LYS A 109 -71.29 6.54 1.88
C LYS A 109 -69.93 5.80 1.95
N PRO A 110 -69.93 4.50 2.30
CA PRO A 110 -68.72 3.71 2.62
C PRO A 110 -67.67 3.67 1.50
N HIS A 111 -68.05 4.00 0.27
CA HIS A 111 -67.16 4.01 -0.89
C HIS A 111 -66.08 5.11 -0.87
N ASN A 112 -66.20 6.13 0.00
CA ASN A 112 -65.27 7.29 0.06
C ASN A 112 -64.20 7.21 1.17
N VAL A 113 -64.36 6.33 2.16
CA VAL A 113 -63.42 6.26 3.30
C VAL A 113 -62.10 5.63 2.86
N LEU A 114 -62.15 4.53 2.11
CA LEU A 114 -60.99 3.88 1.49
C LEU A 114 -60.19 4.85 0.61
N GLN A 115 -60.86 5.66 -0.21
CA GLN A 115 -60.21 6.64 -1.08
C GLN A 115 -59.53 7.76 -0.29
N ARG A 116 -60.14 8.21 0.81
CA ARG A 116 -59.54 9.21 1.71
C ARG A 116 -58.35 8.66 2.51
N VAL A 117 -58.43 7.41 2.97
CA VAL A 117 -57.31 6.73 3.63
C VAL A 117 -56.15 6.58 2.65
N ALA A 118 -56.39 6.10 1.43
CA ALA A 118 -55.36 6.01 0.40
C ALA A 118 -54.74 7.37 0.04
N GLN A 119 -55.54 8.45 -0.02
CA GLN A 119 -55.03 9.81 -0.24
C GLN A 119 -54.28 10.38 0.97
N TRP A 120 -54.63 9.97 2.19
CA TRP A 120 -53.91 10.34 3.39
C TRP A 120 -52.59 9.59 3.49
N GLU A 121 -52.59 8.28 3.27
CA GLU A 121 -51.39 7.42 3.20
C GLU A 121 -50.41 7.94 2.15
N LYS A 122 -50.89 8.27 0.93
CA LYS A 122 -50.06 8.86 -0.11
C LYS A 122 -49.41 10.17 0.32
N ARG A 123 -50.15 11.06 1.00
CA ARG A 123 -49.61 12.34 1.50
C ARG A 123 -48.60 12.13 2.62
N VAL A 124 -48.90 11.27 3.59
CA VAL A 124 -47.97 10.93 4.68
C VAL A 124 -46.69 10.31 4.11
N MET A 125 -46.81 9.48 3.09
CA MET A 125 -45.68 8.88 2.39
C MET A 125 -44.84 9.89 1.62
N GLU A 126 -45.46 10.78 0.85
CA GLU A 126 -44.77 11.86 0.13
C GLU A 126 -44.06 12.83 1.10
N GLU A 127 -44.68 13.11 2.25
CA GLU A 127 -44.08 13.94 3.29
C GLU A 127 -42.87 13.26 3.94
N LYS A 128 -43.00 11.97 4.30
CA LYS A 128 -41.90 11.20 4.90
C LYS A 128 -40.73 10.99 3.94
N THR A 129 -41.01 10.65 2.69
CA THR A 129 -39.99 10.52 1.64
C THR A 129 -39.27 11.85 1.36
N SER A 130 -39.99 12.97 1.35
CA SER A 130 -39.40 14.31 1.22
C SER A 130 -38.50 14.66 2.40
N GLU A 131 -38.89 14.29 3.61
CA GLU A 131 -38.10 14.51 4.83
C GLU A 131 -36.82 13.66 4.84
N ILE A 132 -36.92 12.39 4.45
CA ILE A 132 -35.77 11.47 4.30
C ILE A 132 -34.83 11.97 3.22
N PHE A 133 -35.34 12.39 2.07
CA PHE A 133 -34.54 12.93 0.97
C PHE A 133 -33.75 14.17 1.40
N LYS A 134 -34.38 15.11 2.11
CA LYS A 134 -33.70 16.30 2.65
C LYS A 134 -32.58 15.93 3.63
N ARG A 135 -32.80 14.95 4.52
CA ARG A 135 -31.74 14.44 5.42
C ARG A 135 -30.58 13.82 4.65
N ILE A 136 -30.85 13.02 3.61
CA ILE A 136 -29.81 12.40 2.78
C ILE A 136 -29.01 13.47 2.02
N GLN A 137 -29.69 14.45 1.41
CA GLN A 137 -29.03 15.56 0.72
C GLN A 137 -28.12 16.36 1.65
N LYS A 138 -28.59 16.65 2.87
CA LYS A 138 -27.79 17.34 3.89
C LYS A 138 -26.54 16.54 4.27
N ARG A 139 -26.69 15.24 4.56
CA ARG A 139 -25.54 14.36 4.88
C ARG A 139 -24.53 14.29 3.74
N LYS A 140 -24.99 14.25 2.47
CA LYS A 140 -24.10 14.29 1.31
C LYS A 140 -23.31 15.60 1.23
N GLN A 141 -23.97 16.74 1.47
CA GLN A 141 -23.30 18.04 1.48
C GLN A 141 -22.26 18.14 2.62
N GLU A 142 -22.60 17.65 3.80
CA GLU A 142 -21.68 17.62 4.95
C GLU A 142 -20.45 16.74 4.65
N ALA A 143 -20.64 15.57 4.05
CA ALA A 143 -19.55 14.67 3.66
C ALA A 143 -18.63 15.28 2.58
N VAL A 144 -19.21 15.96 1.58
CA VAL A 144 -18.41 16.66 0.55
C VAL A 144 -17.57 17.76 1.18
N LYS A 145 -18.16 18.55 2.08
CA LYS A 145 -17.45 19.62 2.78
C LYS A 145 -16.33 19.07 3.67
N GLU A 146 -16.57 17.98 4.39
CA GLU A 146 -15.54 17.32 5.20
C GLU A 146 -14.39 16.80 4.35
N ALA A 147 -14.69 16.22 3.18
CA ALA A 147 -13.66 15.77 2.24
C ALA A 147 -12.82 16.93 1.71
N GLU A 148 -13.44 18.06 1.34
CA GLU A 148 -12.74 19.27 0.89
C GLU A 148 -11.86 19.86 2.00
N GLU A 149 -12.34 19.89 3.24
CA GLU A 149 -11.55 20.33 4.40
C GLU A 149 -10.36 19.39 4.68
N ALA A 150 -10.56 18.07 4.53
CA ALA A 150 -9.49 17.08 4.67
C ALA A 150 -8.43 17.23 3.57
N GLU A 151 -8.86 17.43 2.32
CA GLU A 151 -7.96 17.68 1.18
C GLU A 151 -7.16 18.97 1.40
N SER A 152 -7.79 20.04 1.85
CA SER A 152 -7.11 21.30 2.14
C SER A 152 -6.05 21.16 3.25
N LYS A 153 -6.36 20.43 4.32
CA LYS A 153 -5.39 20.12 5.39
C LYS A 153 -4.21 19.30 4.86
N GLN A 154 -4.48 18.33 4.00
CA GLN A 154 -3.44 17.50 3.38
C GLN A 154 -2.56 18.32 2.43
N GLU A 155 -3.14 19.23 1.66
CA GLU A 155 -2.39 20.15 0.80
C GLU A 155 -1.50 21.09 1.63
N GLN A 156 -1.98 21.61 2.77
CA GLN A 156 -1.17 22.43 3.67
C GLN A 156 0.03 21.65 4.22
N LEU A 157 -0.19 20.43 4.70
CA LEU A 157 0.90 19.57 5.18
C LEU A 157 1.92 19.27 4.06
N TRP A 158 1.44 19.01 2.84
CA TRP A 158 2.31 18.80 1.69
C TRP A 158 3.15 20.05 1.38
N ARG A 159 2.54 21.24 1.39
CA ARG A 159 3.26 22.51 1.18
C ARG A 159 4.33 22.74 2.25
N GLU A 160 4.04 22.46 3.51
CA GLU A 160 5.02 22.58 4.60
C GLU A 160 6.17 21.59 4.47
N GLN A 161 5.88 20.32 4.17
CA GLN A 161 6.90 19.30 3.91
C GLN A 161 7.79 19.69 2.73
N HIS A 162 7.19 20.17 1.64
CA HIS A 162 7.92 20.62 0.46
C HIS A 162 8.82 21.82 0.77
N LYS A 163 8.34 22.80 1.55
CA LYS A 163 9.16 23.92 2.01
C LYS A 163 10.34 23.45 2.88
N LYS A 164 10.09 22.54 3.84
CA LYS A 164 11.12 21.98 4.71
C LYS A 164 12.16 21.17 3.92
N ALA A 165 11.74 20.41 2.92
CA ALA A 165 12.63 19.68 2.02
C ALA A 165 13.53 20.64 1.23
N LYS A 166 12.97 21.72 0.69
CA LYS A 166 13.72 22.76 -0.02
C LYS A 166 14.72 23.47 0.88
N GLU A 167 14.37 23.75 2.13
CA GLU A 167 15.28 24.31 3.13
C GLU A 167 16.42 23.35 3.47
N ALA A 168 16.13 22.06 3.63
CA ALA A 168 17.15 21.02 3.85
C ALA A 168 18.11 20.89 2.66
N GLU A 169 17.61 20.95 1.42
CA GLU A 169 18.45 20.93 0.22
C GLU A 169 19.40 22.14 0.18
N LEU A 170 18.93 23.33 0.57
CA LEU A 170 19.77 24.52 0.68
C LEU A 170 20.85 24.35 1.75
N GLN A 171 20.52 23.77 2.91
CA GLN A 171 21.49 23.47 3.97
C GLN A 171 22.57 22.49 3.48
N ILE A 172 22.17 21.41 2.79
CA ILE A 172 23.10 20.43 2.22
C ILE A 172 24.01 21.10 1.19
N ARG A 173 23.46 21.93 0.31
CA ARG A 173 24.22 22.68 -0.69
C ARG A 173 25.24 23.61 -0.05
N GLU A 174 24.87 24.29 1.01
CA GLU A 174 25.74 25.20 1.74
C GLU A 174 26.86 24.47 2.50
N ILE A 175 26.56 23.33 3.14
CA ILE A 175 27.57 22.46 3.75
C ILE A 175 28.56 21.97 2.68
N ALA A 176 28.06 21.52 1.54
CA ALA A 176 28.89 21.07 0.43
C ALA A 176 29.77 22.20 -0.13
N ARG A 177 29.26 23.45 -0.18
CA ARG A 177 30.03 24.63 -0.58
C ARG A 177 31.18 24.91 0.39
N ARG A 178 30.91 24.93 1.70
CA ARG A 178 31.94 25.13 2.73
C ARG A 178 33.00 24.04 2.70
N ALA A 179 32.60 22.78 2.59
CA ALA A 179 33.53 21.66 2.47
C ALA A 179 34.48 21.82 1.27
N ARG A 180 33.98 22.30 0.12
CA ARG A 180 34.82 22.59 -1.07
C ARG A 180 35.75 23.77 -0.85
N GLU A 181 35.33 24.82 -0.14
CA GLU A 181 36.17 25.98 0.18
C GLU A 181 37.26 25.64 1.19
N GLU A 182 36.96 24.84 2.20
CA GLU A 182 37.95 24.32 3.15
C GLU A 182 38.98 23.42 2.45
N HIS A 183 38.52 22.52 1.57
CA HIS A 183 39.43 21.72 0.76
C HIS A 183 40.33 22.60 -0.12
N ARG A 184 39.76 23.63 -0.76
CA ARG A 184 40.54 24.60 -1.55
C ARG A 184 41.59 25.32 -0.72
N ARG A 185 41.23 25.78 0.49
CA ARG A 185 42.17 26.44 1.42
C ARG A 185 43.28 25.50 1.89
N SER A 186 42.95 24.26 2.22
CA SER A 186 43.92 23.24 2.63
C SER A 186 44.89 22.87 1.50
N VAL A 187 44.40 22.77 0.26
CA VAL A 187 45.27 22.52 -0.92
C VAL A 187 46.18 23.72 -1.21
N GLN A 188 45.75 24.94 -0.91
CA GLN A 188 46.56 26.15 -1.08
C GLN A 188 47.69 26.26 -0.03
N ASP A 189 47.53 25.63 1.14
CA ASP A 189 48.52 25.59 2.22
C ASP A 189 49.64 24.53 1.99
N MET A 190 49.46 23.63 1.00
CA MET A 190 50.40 22.54 0.68
C MET A 190 51.53 22.93 -0.29
N ASN A 191 51.73 24.22 -0.57
CA ASN A 191 52.70 24.71 -1.57
C ASN A 191 54.08 25.08 -0.97
N LEU A 192 54.62 24.26 -0.06
CA LEU A 192 56.02 24.34 0.42
C LEU A 192 56.78 23.01 0.19
N PRO A 193 58.11 23.04 -0.01
CA PRO A 193 58.87 21.88 -0.47
C PRO A 193 59.02 20.82 0.63
N PRO A 194 59.18 19.52 0.27
CA PRO A 194 59.06 18.44 1.23
C PRO A 194 60.35 18.28 2.06
N LYS A 195 60.19 18.17 3.39
CA LYS A 195 61.19 17.59 4.29
C LYS A 195 60.89 16.10 4.52
N PRO A 196 61.90 15.24 4.64
CA PRO A 196 61.70 13.83 4.89
C PRO A 196 61.55 13.53 6.39
N ASN A 197 60.79 12.47 6.66
CA ASN A 197 60.61 11.75 7.93
C ASN A 197 59.58 12.28 8.93
N GLY A 198 58.58 11.42 9.18
CA GLY A 198 57.64 11.52 10.30
C GLY A 198 56.36 10.75 10.02
N THR A 199 56.37 9.46 10.35
CA THR A 199 55.21 8.61 10.70
C THR A 199 53.83 9.07 10.22
N ILE A 200 53.40 8.53 9.07
CA ILE A 200 52.05 8.67 8.54
C ILE A 200 51.12 7.79 9.38
N HIS A 201 50.44 8.37 10.36
CA HIS A 201 49.15 7.84 10.79
C HIS A 201 48.17 8.08 9.63
N LYS A 202 47.97 7.03 8.81
CA LYS A 202 47.00 7.06 7.71
C LYS A 202 45.62 7.28 8.32
N ALA A 203 45.01 8.44 8.05
CA ALA A 203 43.58 8.61 8.21
C ALA A 203 42.89 7.53 7.35
N GLU A 204 42.10 6.65 7.97
CA GLU A 204 41.28 5.70 7.23
C GLU A 204 40.36 6.50 6.27
N PRO A 205 40.30 6.15 4.98
CA PRO A 205 39.39 6.82 4.08
C PRO A 205 37.96 6.57 4.56
N ASN A 206 37.20 7.64 4.80
CA ASN A 206 35.81 7.51 5.21
C ASN A 206 34.96 7.10 3.99
N PHE A 207 34.78 5.80 3.80
CA PHE A 207 34.00 5.21 2.71
C PHE A 207 32.48 5.31 2.92
N GLY A 208 32.03 6.00 3.97
CA GLY A 208 30.62 6.19 4.31
C GLY A 208 29.89 7.07 3.29
N GLY A 209 29.20 6.45 2.33
CA GLY A 209 28.06 7.05 1.62
C GLY A 209 28.27 7.50 0.18
N SER A 210 29.48 7.45 -0.39
CA SER A 210 29.69 7.74 -1.83
C SER A 210 29.82 6.47 -2.65
N LYS A 211 29.23 6.44 -3.85
CA LYS A 211 29.46 5.34 -4.82
C LYS A 211 30.96 5.33 -5.21
N PRO A 212 31.60 4.16 -5.36
CA PRO A 212 32.95 4.09 -5.89
C PRO A 212 33.07 4.79 -7.26
N PRO A 213 34.06 5.68 -7.47
CA PRO A 213 34.15 6.50 -8.68
C PRO A 213 34.61 5.71 -9.91
N SER A 214 35.35 4.62 -9.72
CA SER A 214 35.87 3.78 -10.81
C SER A 214 36.14 2.35 -10.34
N LYS A 215 36.33 1.44 -11.30
CA LYS A 215 36.79 0.06 -11.04
C LYS A 215 38.13 0.04 -10.31
N ASP A 216 39.06 0.91 -10.69
CA ASP A 216 40.38 1.01 -10.06
C ASP A 216 40.28 1.42 -8.59
N ALA A 217 39.37 2.34 -8.27
CA ALA A 217 39.15 2.76 -6.89
C ALA A 217 38.61 1.60 -6.02
N ILE A 218 37.73 0.76 -6.57
CA ILE A 218 37.24 -0.46 -5.90
C ILE A 218 38.38 -1.45 -5.66
N VAL A 219 39.25 -1.63 -6.64
CA VAL A 219 40.43 -2.50 -6.50
C VAL A 219 41.37 -1.97 -5.42
N GLU A 220 41.64 -0.67 -5.41
CA GLU A 220 42.53 -0.05 -4.43
C GLU A 220 41.95 -0.14 -3.01
N TRP A 221 40.64 0.08 -2.86
CA TRP A 221 39.93 -0.15 -1.60
C TRP A 221 40.03 -1.61 -1.15
N PHE A 222 39.77 -2.56 -2.06
CA PHE A 222 39.91 -3.98 -1.74
C PHE A 222 41.33 -4.30 -1.27
N ARG A 223 42.33 -3.78 -1.98
CA ARG A 223 43.75 -3.98 -1.69
C ARG A 223 44.16 -3.43 -0.32
N THR A 224 43.70 -2.23 0.01
CA THR A 224 44.16 -1.51 1.21
C THR A 224 43.36 -1.88 2.45
N SER A 225 42.06 -2.09 2.33
CA SER A 225 41.16 -2.29 3.48
C SER A 225 40.70 -3.73 3.68
N GLN A 226 40.58 -4.53 2.61
CA GLN A 226 39.89 -5.83 2.68
C GLN A 226 40.86 -7.03 2.74
N ILE A 227 42.05 -6.93 2.14
CA ILE A 227 43.07 -8.00 2.22
C ILE A 227 43.47 -8.28 3.67
N GLY A 228 43.76 -7.24 4.46
CA GLY A 228 44.13 -7.39 5.87
C GLY A 228 43.02 -8.04 6.71
N ARG A 229 41.77 -7.91 6.26
CA ARG A 229 40.58 -8.52 6.87
C ARG A 229 40.26 -9.92 6.33
N ARG A 230 41.15 -10.48 5.50
CA ARG A 230 41.04 -11.82 4.90
C ARG A 230 39.75 -11.99 4.08
N ALA A 231 39.23 -10.92 3.48
CA ALA A 231 38.03 -11.00 2.66
C ALA A 231 38.26 -11.86 1.41
N GLY A 232 37.36 -12.82 1.15
CA GLY A 232 37.47 -13.75 0.03
C GLY A 232 38.46 -14.89 0.23
N LEU A 233 39.00 -15.06 1.45
CA LEU A 233 39.81 -16.21 1.85
C LEU A 233 39.00 -17.17 2.73
N GLU A 234 39.39 -18.43 2.71
CA GLU A 234 38.84 -19.41 3.65
C GLU A 234 39.30 -19.13 5.10
N PRO A 235 38.48 -19.44 6.12
CA PRO A 235 38.75 -19.10 7.53
C PRO A 235 40.11 -19.56 8.06
N ASN A 236 40.64 -20.67 7.54
CA ASN A 236 41.86 -21.32 8.05
C ASN A 236 42.94 -21.53 6.97
N SER A 237 42.79 -20.92 5.79
CA SER A 237 43.80 -21.06 4.74
C SER A 237 43.99 -19.76 3.98
N ASN A 238 45.15 -19.61 3.34
CA ASN A 238 45.39 -18.51 2.40
C ASN A 238 44.89 -18.87 0.98
N VAL A 239 43.95 -19.82 0.89
CA VAL A 239 43.29 -20.19 -0.36
C VAL A 239 42.09 -19.29 -0.54
N ILE A 240 41.95 -18.80 -1.78
CA ILE A 240 40.82 -17.97 -2.18
C ILE A 240 39.56 -18.82 -2.18
N ALA A 241 38.60 -18.41 -1.37
CA ALA A 241 37.35 -19.11 -1.17
C ALA A 241 36.63 -19.38 -2.50
N PRO A 242 36.04 -20.57 -2.72
CA PRO A 242 35.45 -20.96 -4.00
C PRO A 242 34.33 -20.02 -4.45
N TRP A 243 33.59 -19.46 -3.50
CA TRP A 243 32.50 -18.51 -3.73
C TRP A 243 32.97 -17.09 -4.08
N PHE A 244 34.26 -16.75 -3.99
CA PHE A 244 34.74 -15.39 -4.24
C PHE A 244 35.21 -15.17 -5.68
N HIS A 245 34.58 -14.26 -6.42
CA HIS A 245 34.85 -14.04 -7.85
C HIS A 245 35.54 -12.71 -8.16
N GLY A 246 35.89 -11.93 -7.14
CA GLY A 246 36.56 -10.64 -7.34
C GLY A 246 35.67 -9.63 -8.07
N LEU A 247 36.24 -8.85 -8.99
CA LEU A 247 35.53 -7.80 -9.72
C LEU A 247 34.96 -8.32 -11.03
N ILE A 248 33.83 -9.03 -10.93
CA ILE A 248 32.98 -9.38 -12.07
C ILE A 248 31.72 -8.52 -12.09
N THR A 249 31.18 -8.30 -13.27
CA THR A 249 29.93 -7.58 -13.50
C THR A 249 28.73 -8.41 -13.05
N ARG A 250 27.58 -7.75 -12.95
CA ARG A 250 26.30 -8.43 -12.68
C ARG A 250 25.97 -9.47 -13.75
N HIS A 251 26.14 -9.14 -15.02
CA HIS A 251 25.82 -10.04 -16.14
C HIS A 251 26.71 -11.28 -16.17
N GLU A 252 28.02 -11.12 -15.90
CA GLU A 252 28.94 -12.26 -15.79
C GLU A 252 28.53 -13.20 -14.63
N ALA A 253 28.12 -12.64 -13.49
CA ALA A 253 27.62 -13.44 -12.38
C ALA A 253 26.33 -14.20 -12.70
N GLU A 254 25.40 -13.56 -13.41
CA GLU A 254 24.15 -14.19 -13.88
C GLU A 254 24.46 -15.35 -14.85
N ALA A 255 25.40 -15.15 -15.79
CA ALA A 255 25.81 -16.18 -16.74
C ALA A 255 26.42 -17.41 -16.03
N LEU A 256 27.27 -17.20 -15.02
CA LEU A 256 27.87 -18.28 -14.23
C LEU A 256 26.83 -19.07 -13.43
N LEU A 257 25.79 -18.40 -12.92
CA LEU A 257 24.73 -19.00 -12.12
C LEU A 257 23.58 -19.60 -12.96
N ASN A 258 23.52 -19.32 -14.26
CA ASN A 258 22.39 -19.71 -15.11
C ASN A 258 22.22 -21.23 -15.28
N ASN A 259 23.31 -22.00 -15.13
CA ASN A 259 23.27 -23.47 -15.22
C ASN A 259 23.55 -24.16 -13.87
N GLN A 260 23.52 -23.41 -12.77
CA GLN A 260 23.76 -23.92 -11.43
C GLN A 260 22.43 -24.26 -10.72
N PRO A 261 22.43 -25.20 -9.77
CA PRO A 261 21.22 -25.53 -9.01
C PRO A 261 20.75 -24.34 -8.15
N VAL A 262 19.46 -24.31 -7.84
CA VAL A 262 18.88 -23.34 -6.89
C VAL A 262 19.61 -23.43 -5.55
N GLY A 263 19.87 -22.28 -4.93
CA GLY A 263 20.71 -22.20 -3.74
C GLY A 263 22.19 -21.93 -4.05
N SER A 264 22.57 -21.93 -5.32
CA SER A 264 23.94 -21.59 -5.73
C SER A 264 24.19 -20.10 -5.62
N PHE A 265 25.38 -19.72 -5.19
CA PHE A 265 25.73 -18.31 -4.99
C PHE A 265 27.19 -18.02 -5.31
N LEU A 266 27.48 -16.74 -5.56
CA LEU A 266 28.84 -16.21 -5.61
C LEU A 266 28.90 -14.81 -5.02
N VAL A 267 30.08 -14.40 -4.60
CA VAL A 267 30.38 -13.09 -4.04
C VAL A 267 31.32 -12.36 -4.97
N ARG A 268 30.94 -11.13 -5.33
CA ARG A 268 31.71 -10.24 -6.20
C ARG A 268 31.84 -8.86 -5.56
N LEU A 269 32.85 -8.10 -5.97
CA LEU A 269 32.99 -6.70 -5.62
C LEU A 269 31.84 -5.89 -6.23
N SER A 270 31.32 -4.91 -5.49
CA SER A 270 30.22 -4.07 -5.95
C SER A 270 30.72 -2.80 -6.63
N GLU A 271 30.16 -2.50 -7.80
CA GLU A 271 30.37 -1.22 -8.48
C GLU A 271 29.45 -0.10 -7.95
N ARG A 272 28.51 -0.44 -7.06
CA ARG A 272 27.48 0.49 -6.56
C ARG A 272 27.77 1.02 -5.16
N ILE A 273 28.52 0.27 -4.37
CA ILE A 273 28.82 0.58 -2.96
C ILE A 273 30.26 0.17 -2.63
N TRP A 274 30.82 0.72 -1.56
CA TRP A 274 32.07 0.25 -0.98
C TRP A 274 31.84 -1.07 -0.22
N GLY A 275 31.81 -2.16 -0.98
CA GLY A 275 31.38 -3.44 -0.47
C GLY A 275 31.29 -4.52 -1.54
N TYR A 276 30.41 -5.48 -1.30
CA TYR A 276 30.24 -6.67 -2.12
C TYR A 276 28.80 -6.77 -2.61
N ALA A 277 28.61 -7.64 -3.61
CA ALA A 277 27.31 -8.11 -4.02
C ALA A 277 27.33 -9.64 -4.01
N ILE A 278 26.35 -10.25 -3.35
CA ILE A 278 26.11 -11.69 -3.40
C ILE A 278 25.09 -11.92 -4.50
N SER A 279 25.48 -12.65 -5.53
CA SER A 279 24.58 -13.08 -6.60
C SER A 279 24.12 -14.50 -6.28
N TYR A 280 22.82 -14.73 -6.32
CA TYR A 280 22.16 -15.93 -5.83
C TYR A 280 21.22 -16.49 -6.89
N ARG A 281 21.32 -17.79 -7.16
CA ARG A 281 20.42 -18.51 -8.04
C ARG A 281 19.16 -18.90 -7.27
N ASP A 282 18.08 -18.19 -7.57
CA ASP A 282 16.74 -18.57 -7.14
C ASP A 282 16.06 -19.44 -8.21
N ILE A 283 14.84 -19.89 -7.91
CA ILE A 283 14.04 -20.77 -8.79
C ILE A 283 13.85 -20.12 -10.16
N ASP A 284 13.32 -18.89 -10.20
CA ASP A 284 12.91 -18.23 -11.45
C ASP A 284 13.92 -17.18 -11.93
N ARG A 285 14.79 -16.68 -11.05
CA ARG A 285 15.68 -15.55 -11.37
C ARG A 285 16.98 -15.57 -10.58
N CYS A 286 17.94 -14.76 -11.03
CA CYS A 286 19.10 -14.41 -10.22
C CYS A 286 18.77 -13.21 -9.30
N LYS A 287 18.97 -13.39 -7.99
CA LYS A 287 18.84 -12.32 -6.98
C LYS A 287 20.21 -11.74 -6.66
N HIS A 288 20.25 -10.46 -6.30
CA HIS A 288 21.50 -9.79 -5.91
C HIS A 288 21.33 -9.02 -4.62
N TYR A 289 22.15 -9.34 -3.63
CA TYR A 289 22.14 -8.73 -2.31
C TYR A 289 23.41 -7.92 -2.12
N LEU A 290 23.24 -6.64 -1.76
CA LEU A 290 24.36 -5.75 -1.51
C LEU A 290 24.85 -5.93 -0.08
N VAL A 291 26.17 -6.06 0.09
CA VAL A 291 26.83 -6.18 1.39
C VAL A 291 27.70 -4.94 1.59
N ASP A 292 27.35 -4.11 2.57
CA ASP A 292 28.16 -2.96 2.97
C ASP A 292 29.40 -3.44 3.73
N ALA A 293 30.56 -2.86 3.40
CA ALA A 293 31.81 -3.07 4.11
C ALA A 293 32.54 -1.75 4.42
N SER A 294 31.85 -0.61 4.27
CA SER A 294 32.40 0.73 4.49
C SER A 294 32.74 1.00 5.96
N ASN A 295 31.95 0.44 6.88
CA ASN A 295 32.06 0.69 8.32
C ASN A 295 32.91 -0.35 9.07
N GLY A 296 33.71 -1.13 8.36
CA GLY A 296 34.57 -2.14 8.96
C GLY A 296 33.84 -3.37 9.55
N HIS A 297 32.57 -3.55 9.22
CA HIS A 297 31.81 -4.78 9.44
C HIS A 297 31.04 -5.09 8.16
N TYR A 298 30.61 -6.34 8.01
CA TYR A 298 29.90 -6.82 6.83
C TYR A 298 28.43 -6.99 7.16
N GLN A 299 27.55 -6.30 6.44
CA GLN A 299 26.10 -6.41 6.64
C GLN A 299 25.36 -6.25 5.32
N PHE A 300 24.18 -6.85 5.21
CA PHE A 300 23.31 -6.62 4.07
C PHE A 300 22.70 -5.21 4.09
N LEU A 301 22.62 -4.58 2.92
CA LEU A 301 21.90 -3.34 2.71
C LEU A 301 20.41 -3.61 2.53
N GLY A 302 19.58 -2.96 3.36
CA GLY A 302 18.13 -3.00 3.30
C GLY A 302 17.48 -4.14 4.11
N THR A 303 17.91 -5.38 3.93
CA THR A 303 17.32 -6.57 4.59
C THR A 303 18.27 -7.20 5.59
N ASN A 304 17.77 -7.63 6.76
CA ASN A 304 18.51 -8.45 7.73
C ASN A 304 19.89 -7.86 8.11
N GLN A 305 19.87 -6.72 8.81
CA GLN A 305 21.03 -5.88 9.15
C GLN A 305 21.93 -6.48 10.26
N ILE A 306 22.08 -7.81 10.27
CA ILE A 306 23.02 -8.48 11.17
C ILE A 306 24.43 -8.18 10.64
N SER A 307 25.27 -7.62 11.52
CA SER A 307 26.66 -7.31 11.19
C SER A 307 27.58 -8.48 11.54
N HIS A 308 28.54 -8.73 10.67
CA HIS A 308 29.56 -9.78 10.81
C HIS A 308 30.95 -9.17 10.79
N ASN A 309 31.89 -9.79 11.52
CA ASN A 309 33.27 -9.32 11.62
C ASN A 309 34.09 -9.65 10.38
N THR A 310 33.79 -10.78 9.73
CA THR A 310 34.43 -11.19 8.47
C THR A 310 33.39 -11.48 7.41
N LEU A 311 33.78 -11.34 6.14
CA LEU A 311 32.92 -11.70 5.02
C LEU A 311 32.60 -13.21 5.03
N GLY A 312 33.57 -14.05 5.42
CA GLY A 312 33.37 -15.49 5.55
C GLY A 312 32.32 -15.84 6.60
N ASP A 313 32.31 -15.15 7.75
CA ASP A 313 31.29 -15.38 8.79
C ASP A 313 29.88 -15.05 8.29
N LEU A 314 29.73 -13.98 7.51
CA LEU A 314 28.45 -13.63 6.88
C LEU A 314 27.97 -14.75 5.96
N ILE A 315 28.85 -15.26 5.10
CA ILE A 315 28.53 -16.36 4.18
C ILE A 315 28.14 -17.62 4.95
N ASN A 316 28.95 -18.01 5.94
CA ASN A 316 28.71 -19.20 6.75
C ASN A 316 27.40 -19.13 7.54
N TYR A 317 27.10 -17.97 8.13
CA TYR A 317 25.86 -17.74 8.87
C TYR A 317 24.63 -17.88 7.97
N HIS A 318 24.69 -17.30 6.76
CA HIS A 318 23.60 -17.36 5.80
C HIS A 318 23.52 -18.66 4.99
N GLY A 319 24.45 -19.60 5.19
CA GLY A 319 24.30 -20.97 4.74
C GLY A 319 23.23 -21.75 5.53
N ALA A 320 23.00 -21.37 6.80
CA ALA A 320 22.00 -21.98 7.67
C ALA A 320 20.80 -21.08 7.97
N LYS A 321 20.93 -19.76 7.81
CA LYS A 321 19.86 -18.80 8.09
C LYS A 321 19.49 -17.97 6.86
N PRO A 322 18.20 -17.79 6.56
CA PRO A 322 17.79 -17.14 5.33
C PRO A 322 18.21 -15.67 5.31
N ILE A 323 18.59 -15.17 4.13
CA ILE A 323 18.92 -13.74 3.93
C ILE A 323 17.68 -12.90 4.20
N THR A 324 16.55 -13.25 3.59
CA THR A 324 15.26 -12.59 3.86
C THR A 324 14.28 -13.57 4.51
N ALA A 325 13.56 -13.11 5.54
CA ALA A 325 12.63 -13.97 6.27
C ALA A 325 11.48 -14.50 5.39
N VAL A 326 11.07 -13.73 4.39
CA VAL A 326 9.98 -14.09 3.47
C VAL A 326 10.48 -14.96 2.31
N GLY A 327 11.67 -14.65 1.77
CA GLY A 327 12.21 -15.32 0.58
C GLY A 327 12.96 -16.62 0.89
N GLY A 328 13.39 -16.84 2.12
CA GLY A 328 13.97 -18.12 2.55
C GLY A 328 15.34 -18.44 1.92
N GLU A 329 16.04 -17.45 1.36
CA GLU A 329 17.24 -17.71 0.55
C GLU A 329 18.43 -18.09 1.42
N LEU A 330 18.96 -19.30 1.23
CA LEU A 330 20.11 -19.86 1.93
C LEU A 330 21.31 -19.96 1.00
N LEU A 331 22.47 -19.52 1.46
CA LEU A 331 23.74 -19.61 0.73
C LEU A 331 24.29 -21.04 0.79
N GLY A 332 23.61 -21.96 0.07
CA GLY A 332 23.87 -23.38 0.15
C GLY A 332 25.10 -23.83 -0.64
N HIS A 333 25.18 -23.47 -1.92
CA HIS A 333 26.20 -24.00 -2.82
C HIS A 333 27.12 -22.91 -3.36
N PRO A 334 28.42 -22.92 -3.04
CA PRO A 334 29.35 -21.97 -3.63
C PRO A 334 29.52 -22.28 -5.13
N CYS A 335 29.25 -21.30 -5.99
CA CYS A 335 29.54 -21.41 -7.40
C CYS A 335 31.05 -21.29 -7.59
N ASN A 336 31.70 -22.38 -8.01
CA ASN A 336 33.12 -22.38 -8.27
C ASN A 336 33.48 -21.48 -9.46
N ARG A 337 34.67 -20.91 -9.41
CA ARG A 337 35.21 -20.17 -10.57
C ARG A 337 35.60 -21.16 -11.67
N SER A 338 35.22 -20.85 -12.92
CA SER A 338 35.71 -21.55 -14.11
C SER A 338 37.11 -21.09 -14.52
N GLU A 339 37.41 -19.81 -14.26
CA GLU A 339 38.70 -19.19 -14.55
C GLU A 339 39.38 -18.70 -13.27
N PRO A 340 40.73 -18.73 -13.22
CA PRO A 340 41.43 -18.18 -12.08
C PRO A 340 41.23 -16.65 -12.06
N LEU A 341 41.15 -16.06 -10.85
CA LEU A 341 40.91 -14.61 -10.73
C LEU A 341 41.89 -13.80 -11.56
N PRO A 342 41.55 -12.59 -12.06
CA PRO A 342 42.52 -11.74 -12.73
C PRO A 342 43.82 -11.62 -11.92
N ALA A 343 44.99 -11.56 -12.58
CA ALA A 343 46.30 -11.53 -11.90
C ALA A 343 46.41 -10.40 -10.85
N LEU A 344 45.68 -9.32 -11.08
CA LEU A 344 45.51 -8.20 -10.17
C LEU A 344 44.90 -8.61 -8.82
N PHE A 345 44.03 -9.62 -8.76
CA PHE A 345 43.52 -10.17 -7.51
C PHE A 345 44.35 -11.33 -6.99
N GLN A 346 44.97 -12.14 -7.87
CA GLN A 346 45.84 -13.24 -7.42
C GLN A 346 47.09 -12.73 -6.69
N SER A 347 47.77 -11.73 -7.26
CA SER A 347 49.00 -11.15 -6.69
C SER A 347 48.78 -10.50 -5.32
N LEU A 348 47.54 -10.13 -5.02
CA LEU A 348 47.12 -9.54 -3.75
C LEU A 348 47.07 -10.55 -2.60
N PHE A 349 46.79 -11.82 -2.89
CA PHE A 349 46.73 -12.86 -1.86
C PHE A 349 48.04 -13.64 -1.68
N ILE A 350 48.95 -13.58 -2.64
CA ILE A 350 50.26 -14.29 -2.60
C ILE A 350 51.28 -13.59 -1.68
N ARG A 351 51.11 -12.29 -1.39
CA ARG A 351 52.07 -11.49 -0.60
C ARG A 351 51.87 -11.50 0.91
N ALA A 352 50.89 -12.23 1.44
CA ALA A 352 50.75 -12.44 2.89
C ALA A 352 51.58 -13.66 3.31
N ARG A 353 52.90 -13.48 3.42
CA ARG A 353 53.83 -14.49 3.96
C ARG A 353 54.62 -13.91 5.12
#